data_AF-A0A333FVC3-F1
#
_entry.id   AF-A0A333FVC3-F1
#
_cell.length_a   1.000
_cell.length_b   1.000
_cell.length_c   1.000
_cell.angle_alpha   90.00
_cell.angle_beta   90.00
_cell.angle_gamma   90.00
#
_symmetry.space_group_name_H-M   'P 1'
#
loop_
_entity.id
_entity.type
_entity.pdbx_description
1 polymer ?
#
loop_
_entity_poly.entity_id
_entity_poly.type
_entity_poly.pdbx_seq_one_letter_code
_entity_poly.pdbx_strand_id
1 'polypeptide(L)' 'MQLIIAAPENISPEKGTTYKLVRKVFNNHEHVHVVGLRGFAAPLPEALPGTADAS' A
#
# COMPACT_ATOMS: atom_id res chain seq x y z
N MET A 1 6.14 13.39 1.64
CA MET A 1 5.78 12.81 2.95
C MET A 1 5.33 11.36 2.72
N GLN A 2 5.83 10.39 3.48
CA GLN A 2 5.41 8.98 3.36
C GLN A 2 4.31 8.70 4.38
N LEU A 3 3.19 8.11 3.94
CA LEU A 3 2.10 7.70 4.80
C LEU A 3 2.13 6.17 4.98
N ILE A 4 1.90 5.71 6.22
CA ILE A 4 1.76 4.28 6.55
C ILE A 4 0.47 4.15 7.36
N ILE A 5 -0.41 3.24 6.94
CA ILE A 5 -1.68 2.96 7.61
C ILE A 5 -1.81 1.45 7.85
N ALA A 6 -2.43 1.09 8.96
CA ALA A 6 -2.84 -0.29 9.25
C ALA A 6 -4.36 -0.36 9.13
N ALA A 7 -4.85 -1.19 8.22
CA ALA A 7 -6.27 -1.45 8.04
C ALA A 7 -6.58 -2.86 8.57
N PRO A 8 -7.48 -3.02 9.56
CA PRO A 8 -7.93 -4.34 10.01
C PRO A 8 -8.87 -4.99 8.98
N GLU A 9 -9.55 -4.20 8.15
CA GLU A 9 -10.32 -4.72 7.03
C GLU A 9 -9.44 -5.33 5.93
N ASN A 10 -10.01 -6.28 5.19
CA ASN A 10 -9.35 -6.92 4.05
C ASN A 10 -9.37 -6.08 2.77
N ILE A 11 -9.60 -4.78 2.89
CA ILE A 11 -9.69 -3.83 1.78
C ILE A 11 -8.74 -2.68 2.06
N SER A 12 -7.93 -2.33 1.08
CA SER A 12 -6.98 -1.22 1.14
C SER A 12 -7.23 -0.25 0.00
N PRO A 13 -6.79 1.02 0.13
CA PRO A 13 -6.76 1.94 -1.00
C PRO A 13 -5.95 1.35 -2.18
N GLU A 14 -6.41 1.63 -3.40
CA GLU A 14 -5.72 1.19 -4.63
C GLU A 14 -4.41 1.97 -4.89
N LYS A 15 -4.33 3.20 -4.36
CA LYS A 15 -3.17 4.08 -4.46
C LYS A 15 -2.16 3.72 -3.38
N GLY A 16 -1.03 3.14 -3.78
CA GLY A 16 0.12 2.90 -2.92
C GLY A 16 0.65 1.47 -2.96
N THR A 17 1.24 1.07 -1.84
CA THR A 17 1.73 -0.30 -1.61
C THR A 17 0.94 -0.89 -0.45
N THR A 18 0.34 -2.06 -0.66
CA THR A 18 -0.43 -2.77 0.36
C THR A 18 0.30 -4.04 0.73
N TYR A 19 0.42 -4.30 2.03
CA TYR A 19 0.85 -5.59 2.55
C TYR A 19 -0.33 -6.28 3.22
N LYS A 20 -0.64 -7.49 2.78
CA LYS A 20 -1.61 -8.38 3.44
C LYS A 20 -0.86 -9.31 4.39
N LEU A 21 -1.23 -9.26 5.66
CA LEU A 21 -0.66 -10.09 6.71
C LEU A 21 -1.66 -11.20 7.05
N VAL A 22 -1.20 -12.45 7.01
CA VAL A 22 -1.99 -13.61 7.38
C VAL A 22 -1.23 -14.39 8.44
N ARG A 23 -1.79 -14.46 9.65
CA ARG A 23 -1.26 -15.32 10.70
C ARG A 23 -1.48 -16.78 10.32
N LYS A 24 -0.42 -17.58 10.39
CA LYS A 24 -0.44 -19.04 10.25
C LYS A 24 0.21 -19.64 11.49
N VAL A 25 -0.35 -20.74 11.98
CA VAL A 25 0.27 -21.53 13.04
C VAL A 25 0.85 -22.79 12.39
N PHE A 26 2.16 -22.98 12.53
CA PHE A 26 2.84 -24.17 12.02
C PHE A 26 3.75 -24.71 13.11
N ASN A 27 3.60 -26.00 13.44
CA ASN A 27 4.35 -26.67 14.50
C ASN A 27 4.34 -25.89 15.84
N ASN A 28 3.17 -25.45 16.28
CA ASN A 28 2.96 -24.64 17.50
C ASN A 28 3.70 -23.28 17.53
N HIS A 29 4.29 -22.85 16.42
CA HIS A 29 4.89 -21.53 16.27
C HIS A 29 4.02 -20.62 15.40
N GLU A 30 3.98 -19.34 15.78
CA GLU A 30 3.29 -18.32 15.02
C GLU A 30 4.16 -17.81 13.88
N HIS A 31 3.63 -17.89 12.67
CA HIS A 31 4.25 -17.35 11.47
C HIS A 31 3.32 -16.31 10.85
N VAL A 32 3.90 -15.20 10.37
CA VAL A 32 3.16 -14.22 9.59
C VAL A 32 3.52 -14.40 8.13
N HIS A 33 2.53 -14.77 7.32
CA HIS A 33 2.67 -14.79 5.87
C HIS A 33 2.34 -13.39 5.34
N VAL A 34 3.30 -12.78 4.64
CA VAL A 34 3.18 -11.42 4.11
C VAL A 34 3.10 -11.46 2.59
N VAL A 35 2.09 -10.81 2.02
CA VAL A 35 1.95 -10.64 0.56
C VAL A 35 1.95 -9.15 0.24
N GLY A 36 2.90 -8.71 -0.59
CA GLY A 36 3.00 -7.32 -1.05
C GLY A 36 2.33 -7.11 -2.41
N LEU A 37 1.57 -6.02 -2.52
CA LEU A 37 0.83 -5.62 -3.70
C LEU A 37 1.11 -4.14 -3.99
N ARG A 38 1.36 -3.80 -5.26
CA ARG A 38 1.60 -2.41 -5.71
C ARG A 38 1.16 -2.25 -7.16
N GLY A 39 0.78 -1.03 -7.55
CA GLY A 39 0.58 -0.67 -8.97
C GLY A 39 -0.82 -0.93 -9.52
N PHE A 40 -1.83 -1.01 -8.64
CA PHE A 40 -3.23 -1.25 -9.04
C PHE A 40 -3.93 0.03 -9.50
N ALA A 41 -3.57 1.19 -8.94
CA ALA A 41 -4.03 2.48 -9.45
C ALA A 41 -3.29 2.86 -10.75
N ALA A 42 -4.01 3.51 -11.68
CA ALA A 42 -3.38 4.14 -12.83
C ALA A 42 -2.25 5.06 -12.36
N PRO A 43 -1.10 5.10 -13.08
CA PRO A 43 -0.06 6.07 -12.77
C PRO A 43 -0.72 7.45 -12.78
N LEU A 44 -0.66 8.15 -11.63
CA LEU A 44 -0.98 9.57 -11.60
C LEU A 44 -0.13 10.23 -12.69
N PRO A 45 -0.70 11.05 -13.59
CA PRO A 45 0.12 11.84 -14.48
C PRO A 45 1.10 12.59 -13.58
N GLU A 46 2.40 12.38 -13.79
CA GLU A 46 3.44 13.16 -13.14
C GLU A 46 3.04 14.62 -13.33
N ALA A 47 2.74 15.31 -12.22
CA ALA A 47 2.63 16.75 -12.25
C ALA A 47 4.01 17.24 -12.70
N LEU A 48 4.10 17.62 -13.97
CA LEU A 48 5.28 18.23 -14.55
C LEU A 48 5.73 19.36 -13.60
N PRO A 49 7.02 19.41 -13.23
CA PRO A 49 7.51 20.46 -12.36
C PRO A 49 7.47 21.78 -13.15
N GLY A 50 6.43 22.61 -12.97
CA GLY A 50 6.41 23.90 -13.67
C GLY A 50 5.16 24.77 -13.69
N THR A 51 4.04 24.46 -13.02
CA THR A 51 2.84 25.33 -13.07
C THR A 51 2.36 25.78 -11.68
N ALA A 52 3.27 26.26 -10.85
CA ALA A 52 2.93 26.93 -9.58
C ALA A 52 3.02 28.47 -9.68
N ASP A 53 3.08 29.03 -10.89
CA ASP A 53 3.16 30.47 -11.11
C ASP A 53 2.26 30.88 -12.29
N ALA A 54 0.95 30.77 -12.10
CA ALA A 54 -0.08 31.48 -12.86
C ALA A 54 -1.45 31.20 -12.23
N SER A 55 -1.79 31.93 -11.17
CA SER A 55 -3.00 32.79 -11.13
C SER A 55 -3.14 33.50 -9.80
#